data_AF-A0A397SJZ0-F1
#
_entry.id   AF-A0A397SJZ0-F1
#
_cell.length_a   1.000
_cell.length_b   1.000
_cell.length_c   1.000
_cell.angle_alpha   90.00
_cell.angle_beta   90.00
_cell.angle_gamma   90.00
#
_symmetry.space_group_name_H-M   'P 1'
#
loop_
_entity.id
_entity.type
_entity.pdbx_description
1 polymer ?
#
loop_
_entity_poly.entity_id
_entity_poly.type
_entity_poly.pdbx_seq_one_letter_code
_entity_poly.pdbx_strand_id
1 'polypeptide(L)'
;MRHIITSLIKIPNTLKYFWNFKQLQNITFSHLQVLKIQDECPRNELFINSWKLMSNDLLNIAVIKFCPNLRRLFNGLTNNELELLKLFLEDFQYLESIKICCKGYFSEKDLFDIIIKYSPKTFYELKLNYSYNTSSILQPEELESFLISWKNRIPQKSLSLIFLIIFDNEAYTVP
;
A
#
# COMPACT_ATOMS: atom_id res chain seq x y z
N MET A 1 25.27 22.72 -2.00
CA MET A 1 24.56 21.57 -2.62
C MET A 1 23.94 20.74 -1.50
N ARG A 2 22.61 20.84 -1.32
CA ARG A 2 21.88 20.04 -0.32
C ARG A 2 21.63 18.65 -0.90
N HIS A 3 22.37 17.65 -0.42
CA HIS A 3 22.02 16.25 -0.64
C HIS A 3 20.74 15.96 0.16
N ILE A 4 19.59 16.02 -0.52
CA ILE A 4 18.35 15.43 0.00
C ILE A 4 18.57 13.92 -0.04
N ILE A 5 19.00 13.35 1.09
CA ILE A 5 18.98 11.91 1.26
C ILE A 5 17.50 11.53 1.40
N THR A 6 16.86 11.28 0.25
CA THR A 6 15.61 10.51 0.19
C THR A 6 15.96 9.14 0.72
N SER A 7 15.84 8.97 2.03
CA SER A 7 16.20 7.73 2.70
C SER A 7 15.20 6.69 2.20
N LEU A 8 15.66 5.72 1.40
CA LEU A 8 14.86 4.58 0.98
C LEU A 8 15.24 3.44 1.93
N ILE A 9 14.33 3.06 2.81
CA ILE A 9 14.49 1.82 3.56
C ILE A 9 13.87 0.70 2.73
N LYS A 10 14.73 -0.18 2.21
CA LYS A 10 14.33 -1.46 1.62
C LYS A 10 14.46 -2.51 2.70
N ILE A 11 13.36 -3.16 3.05
CA ILE A 11 13.31 -4.18 4.10
C ILE A 11 13.17 -5.54 3.40
N PRO A 12 14.25 -6.35 3.32
CA PRO A 12 14.17 -7.74 2.87
C PRO A 12 13.11 -8.53 3.63
N ASN A 13 12.39 -9.41 2.92
CA ASN A 13 11.37 -10.28 3.51
C ASN A 13 11.91 -11.17 4.65
N THR A 14 13.19 -11.52 4.62
CA THR A 14 13.88 -12.28 5.70
C THR A 14 14.02 -11.51 7.01
N LEU A 15 13.89 -10.18 6.98
CA LEU A 15 13.98 -9.30 8.16
C LEU A 15 12.62 -8.94 8.77
N LYS A 16 11.48 -9.38 8.18
CA LYS A 16 10.15 -9.25 8.81
C LYS A 16 10.12 -9.92 10.20
N TYR A 17 10.88 -10.99 10.39
CA TYR A 17 10.99 -11.72 11.66
C TYR A 17 11.92 -11.04 12.69
N PHE A 18 12.77 -10.09 12.26
CA PHE A 18 13.82 -9.51 13.10
C PHE A 18 13.55 -8.09 13.59
N TRP A 19 12.52 -7.42 13.07
CA TRP A 19 12.15 -6.09 13.52
C TRP A 19 11.20 -6.14 14.70
N ASN A 20 11.78 -6.42 15.87
CA ASN A 20 11.23 -5.84 17.08
C ASN A 20 11.41 -4.32 16.98
N PHE A 21 10.37 -3.60 16.55
CA PHE A 21 10.34 -2.12 16.56
C PHE A 21 10.70 -1.53 17.93
N LYS A 22 10.72 -2.34 19.01
CA LYS A 22 11.35 -2.01 20.30
C LYS A 22 12.73 -1.37 20.16
N GLN A 23 13.60 -1.82 19.25
CA GLN A 23 14.93 -1.21 19.08
C GLN A 23 14.88 0.13 18.34
N LEU A 24 13.81 0.40 17.58
CA LEU A 24 13.58 1.64 16.84
C LEU A 24 12.62 2.60 17.56
N GLN A 25 12.11 2.24 18.75
CA GLN A 25 11.09 3.00 19.48
C GLN A 25 11.52 4.44 19.83
N ASN A 26 12.83 4.73 19.77
CA ASN A 26 13.41 6.04 20.06
C ASN A 26 13.83 6.82 18.81
N ILE A 27 13.59 6.28 17.60
CA ILE A 27 14.04 6.89 16.34
C ILE A 27 12.81 7.32 15.53
N THR A 28 12.68 8.62 15.30
CA THR A 28 11.73 9.17 14.33
C THR A 28 12.42 9.37 12.99
N PHE A 29 11.91 8.74 11.94
CA PHE A 29 12.39 8.91 10.57
C PHE A 29 11.73 10.12 9.91
N SER A 30 11.94 11.32 10.46
CA SER A 30 11.32 12.56 9.99
C SER A 30 11.68 12.94 8.55
N HIS A 31 12.77 12.41 7.99
CA HIS A 31 13.18 12.67 6.61
C HIS A 31 12.77 11.54 5.64
N LEU A 32 12.19 10.45 6.13
CA LEU A 32 11.77 9.33 5.29
C LEU A 32 10.50 9.70 4.52
N GLN A 33 10.64 9.75 3.19
CA GLN A 33 9.53 10.08 2.29
C GLN A 33 9.03 8.86 1.51
N VAL A 34 9.83 7.80 1.40
CA VAL A 34 9.52 6.61 0.63
C VAL A 34 9.79 5.38 1.48
N LEU A 35 8.76 4.57 1.69
CA LEU A 35 8.86 3.29 2.37
C LEU A 35 8.52 2.16 1.38
N LYS A 36 9.45 1.22 1.24
CA LYS A 36 9.28 0.04 0.40
C LYS A 36 9.57 -1.22 1.23
N ILE A 37 8.50 -1.86 1.71
CA ILE A 37 8.59 -3.15 2.39
C ILE A 37 8.64 -4.23 1.31
N GLN A 38 9.74 -4.95 1.12
CA GLN A 38 9.81 -5.89 0.01
C GLN A 38 9.07 -7.18 0.35
N ASP A 39 7.75 -7.17 0.14
CA ASP A 39 6.94 -8.38 0.05
C ASP A 39 6.43 -8.51 -1.39
N GLU A 40 6.86 -9.57 -2.07
CA GLU A 40 6.26 -9.99 -3.34
C GLU A 40 4.82 -10.36 -3.02
N CYS A 41 3.82 -9.80 -3.72
CA CYS A 41 2.41 -10.02 -3.40
C CYS A 41 2.16 -11.55 -3.25
N PRO A 42 1.91 -12.08 -2.03
CA PRO A 42 2.06 -13.52 -1.80
C PRO A 42 1.09 -14.38 -2.64
N ARG A 43 1.62 -15.41 -3.34
CA ARG A 43 0.95 -16.28 -4.35
C ARG A 43 -0.27 -17.06 -3.88
N ASN A 44 -0.36 -17.45 -2.60
CA ASN A 44 -1.30 -18.49 -2.16
C ASN A 44 -2.15 -18.06 -0.98
N GLU A 45 -3.48 -18.18 -1.13
CA GLU A 45 -4.45 -18.00 -0.05
C GLU A 45 -4.24 -18.99 1.11
N LEU A 46 -3.66 -20.17 0.82
CA LEU A 46 -3.42 -21.24 1.79
C LEU A 46 -2.35 -20.92 2.85
N PHE A 47 -1.46 -19.96 2.59
CA PHE A 47 -0.46 -19.51 3.57
C PHE A 47 -0.96 -18.37 4.48
N ILE A 48 -2.20 -17.89 4.28
CA ILE A 48 -2.74 -16.75 5.02
C ILE A 48 -3.17 -17.15 6.45
N ASN A 49 -3.42 -18.42 6.73
CA ASN A 49 -4.10 -18.82 7.97
C ASN A 49 -3.20 -18.98 9.22
N SER A 50 -1.87 -19.00 9.07
CA SER A 50 -0.93 -19.09 10.21
C SER A 50 -0.14 -17.80 10.46
N TRP A 51 -0.14 -16.85 9.52
CA TRP A 51 0.51 -15.54 9.66
C TRP A 51 -0.45 -14.40 10.04
N LYS A 52 -1.74 -14.70 10.19
CA LYS A 52 -2.85 -13.73 10.17
C LYS A 52 -3.07 -12.87 11.42
N LEU A 53 -2.36 -13.04 12.53
CA LEU A 53 -2.92 -12.51 13.80
C LEU A 53 -1.98 -11.83 14.81
N MET A 54 -0.69 -11.62 14.53
CA MET A 54 0.15 -10.97 15.55
C MET A 54 1.28 -10.06 15.07
N SER A 55 1.51 -9.91 13.76
CA SER A 55 2.75 -9.30 13.25
C SER A 55 2.60 -8.03 12.40
N ASN A 56 1.40 -7.70 11.89
CA ASN A 56 1.25 -6.54 10.99
C ASN A 56 0.79 -5.25 11.72
N ASP A 57 -0.19 -5.32 12.62
CA ASP A 57 -0.78 -4.10 13.24
C ASP A 57 0.26 -3.25 13.98
N LEU A 58 1.14 -3.88 14.75
CA LEU A 58 2.20 -3.16 15.47
C LEU A 58 3.24 -2.53 14.53
N LEU A 59 3.58 -3.21 13.42
CA LEU A 59 4.48 -2.67 12.41
C LEU A 59 3.85 -1.46 11.73
N ASN A 60 2.56 -1.54 11.42
CA ASN A 60 1.83 -0.48 10.74
C ASN A 60 1.60 0.74 11.63
N ILE A 61 1.24 0.53 12.90
CA ILE A 61 1.17 1.59 13.93
C ILE A 61 2.55 2.24 14.09
N ALA A 62 3.63 1.44 14.10
CA ALA A 62 4.98 1.97 14.17
C ALA A 62 5.32 2.81 12.93
N VAL A 63 4.93 2.39 11.73
CA VAL A 63 5.14 3.15 10.50
C VAL A 63 4.44 4.52 10.57
N ILE A 64 3.19 4.58 11.02
CA ILE A 64 2.46 5.85 11.27
C ILE A 64 3.25 6.73 12.23
N LYS A 65 3.65 6.17 13.37
CA LYS A 65 4.30 6.91 14.45
C LYS A 65 5.69 7.44 14.07
N PHE A 66 6.47 6.64 13.34
CA PHE A 66 7.89 6.92 13.11
C PHE A 66 8.16 7.54 11.74
N CYS A 67 7.22 7.53 10.80
CA CYS A 67 7.41 8.03 9.42
C CYS A 67 6.40 9.12 9.03
N PRO A 68 6.26 10.22 9.80
CA PRO A 68 5.16 11.19 9.62
C PRO A 68 5.18 11.93 8.27
N ASN A 69 6.33 11.96 7.59
CA ASN A 69 6.51 12.65 6.31
C ASN A 69 6.50 11.71 5.11
N LEU A 70 5.86 10.55 5.27
CA LEU A 70 5.75 9.56 4.22
C LEU A 70 4.92 10.10 3.06
N ARG A 71 5.51 10.09 1.86
CA ARG A 71 4.85 10.50 0.62
C ARG A 71 4.46 9.30 -0.22
N ARG A 72 5.20 8.19 -0.12
CA ARG A 72 4.96 7.03 -0.98
C ARG A 72 5.08 5.73 -0.20
N LEU A 73 4.03 4.91 -0.26
CA LEU A 73 3.96 3.60 0.35
C LEU A 73 3.84 2.54 -0.74
N PHE A 74 4.93 1.84 -1.04
CA PHE A 74 5.03 1.05 -2.27
C PHE A 74 4.75 -0.46 -2.15
N ASN A 75 4.63 -1.02 -0.95
CA ASN A 75 4.36 -2.44 -0.74
C ASN A 75 3.96 -2.68 0.72
N GLY A 76 3.07 -3.66 0.97
CA GLY A 76 2.71 -4.13 2.33
C GLY A 76 1.21 -4.19 2.60
N LEU A 77 0.39 -3.43 1.86
CA LEU A 77 -1.06 -3.44 1.98
C LEU A 77 -1.72 -4.39 0.98
N THR A 78 -2.66 -5.17 1.49
CA THR A 78 -3.57 -5.98 0.70
C THR A 78 -4.98 -5.40 0.73
N ASN A 79 -5.81 -5.83 -0.22
CA ASN A 79 -7.24 -5.49 -0.29
C ASN A 79 -8.06 -5.99 0.91
N ASN A 80 -7.49 -6.82 1.80
CA ASN A 80 -8.10 -7.26 3.05
C ASN A 80 -7.82 -6.31 4.24
N GLU A 81 -6.91 -5.35 4.07
CA GLU A 81 -6.44 -4.44 5.14
C GLU A 81 -7.06 -3.04 4.99
N LEU A 82 -8.36 -2.97 4.69
CA LEU A 82 -9.06 -1.71 4.41
C LEU A 82 -9.11 -0.74 5.60
N GLU A 83 -9.28 -1.24 6.84
CA GLU A 83 -9.24 -0.37 8.03
C GLU A 83 -7.87 0.27 8.22
N LEU A 84 -6.81 -0.49 7.94
CA LEU A 84 -5.47 0.05 8.01
C LEU A 84 -5.19 1.05 6.88
N LEU A 85 -5.70 0.79 5.68
CA LEU A 85 -5.64 1.76 4.60
C LEU A 85 -6.27 3.09 5.01
N LYS A 86 -7.44 3.07 5.67
CA LYS A 86 -8.08 4.29 6.19
C LYS A 86 -7.15 5.04 7.14
N LEU A 87 -6.58 4.35 8.13
CA LEU A 87 -5.63 4.94 9.08
C LEU A 87 -4.45 5.60 8.37
N PHE A 88 -3.82 4.92 7.41
CA PHE A 88 -2.71 5.50 6.67
C PHE A 88 -3.10 6.73 5.83
N LEU A 89 -4.28 6.72 5.22
CA LEU A 89 -4.77 7.85 4.44
C LEU A 89 -5.08 9.06 5.34
N GLU A 90 -5.64 8.83 6.53
CA GLU A 90 -5.96 9.88 7.50
C GLU A 90 -4.70 10.46 8.17
N ASP A 91 -3.75 9.61 8.58
CA ASP A 91 -2.59 10.01 9.38
C ASP A 91 -1.43 10.60 8.54
N PHE A 92 -1.27 10.18 7.28
CA PHE A 92 -0.18 10.67 6.43
C PHE A 92 -0.59 11.87 5.56
N GLN A 93 -0.55 13.08 6.14
CA GLN A 93 -0.94 14.32 5.46
C GLN A 93 -0.18 14.64 4.14
N TYR A 94 1.00 14.05 3.93
CA TYR A 94 1.83 14.24 2.73
C TYR A 94 1.78 13.06 1.77
N LEU A 95 0.94 12.06 2.01
CA LEU A 95 0.86 10.88 1.17
C LEU A 95 0.43 11.28 -0.24
N GLU A 96 1.18 10.80 -1.21
CA GLU A 96 1.03 11.10 -2.63
C GLU A 96 0.64 9.86 -3.42
N SER A 97 1.17 8.71 -3.01
CA SER A 97 1.10 7.47 -3.76
C SER A 97 0.97 6.27 -2.84
N ILE A 98 0.10 5.34 -3.23
CA ILE A 98 -0.04 4.05 -2.56
C ILE A 98 -0.13 2.92 -3.60
N LYS A 99 0.40 1.77 -3.22
CA LYS A 99 0.24 0.53 -3.97
C LYS A 99 -0.46 -0.52 -3.14
N ILE A 100 -1.53 -1.11 -3.67
CA ILE A 100 -2.32 -2.17 -3.05
C ILE A 100 -2.11 -3.48 -3.81
N CYS A 101 -1.78 -4.55 -3.09
CA CYS A 101 -1.78 -5.91 -3.63
C CYS A 101 -3.21 -6.48 -3.57
N CYS A 102 -3.84 -6.65 -4.73
CA CYS A 102 -5.15 -7.28 -4.87
C CYS A 102 -5.00 -8.81 -4.94
N LYS A 103 -5.78 -9.50 -4.11
CA LYS A 103 -5.81 -10.96 -4.00
C LYS A 103 -7.25 -11.48 -3.89
N GLY A 104 -7.45 -12.70 -4.38
CA GLY A 104 -8.72 -13.41 -4.29
C GLY A 104 -9.84 -12.70 -5.03
N TYR A 105 -11.07 -12.83 -4.52
CA TYR A 105 -12.23 -12.10 -5.00
C TYR A 105 -12.39 -10.79 -4.23
N PHE A 106 -12.41 -9.66 -4.95
CA PHE A 106 -12.44 -8.34 -4.33
C PHE A 106 -13.18 -7.32 -5.18
N SER A 107 -14.10 -6.58 -4.55
CA SER A 107 -14.73 -5.41 -5.17
C SER A 107 -13.90 -4.17 -4.90
N GLU A 108 -13.41 -3.54 -5.96
CA GLU A 108 -12.67 -2.28 -5.90
C GLU A 108 -13.53 -1.11 -5.43
N LYS A 109 -14.86 -1.24 -5.44
CA LYS A 109 -15.79 -0.20 -4.98
C LYS A 109 -15.49 0.26 -3.55
N ASP A 110 -15.37 -0.68 -2.61
CA ASP A 110 -15.11 -0.33 -1.20
C ASP A 110 -13.75 0.38 -1.04
N LEU A 111 -12.75 -0.04 -1.82
CA LEU A 111 -11.45 0.63 -1.87
C LEU A 111 -11.56 2.03 -2.46
N PHE A 112 -12.30 2.21 -3.54
CA PHE A 112 -12.52 3.51 -4.15
C PHE A 112 -13.25 4.47 -3.22
N ASP A 113 -14.27 4.00 -2.48
CA ASP A 113 -14.97 4.81 -1.48
C ASP A 113 -14.04 5.27 -0.36
N ILE A 114 -13.15 4.37 0.10
CA ILE A 114 -12.11 4.71 1.08
C ILE A 114 -11.14 5.76 0.52
N ILE A 115 -10.67 5.57 -0.71
CA ILE A 115 -9.72 6.47 -1.36
C ILE A 115 -10.34 7.86 -1.53
N ILE A 116 -11.61 7.97 -1.93
CA ILE A 116 -12.29 9.26 -2.07
C ILE A 116 -12.44 9.95 -0.71
N LYS A 117 -12.87 9.21 0.31
CA LYS A 117 -13.25 9.78 1.61
C LYS A 117 -12.04 10.17 2.47
N TYR A 118 -11.02 9.34 2.51
CA TYR A 118 -9.95 9.44 3.51
C TYR A 118 -8.62 9.96 2.95
N SER A 119 -8.42 9.94 1.62
CA SER A 119 -7.13 10.34 1.07
C SER A 119 -6.79 11.80 1.36
N PRO A 120 -5.51 12.11 1.66
CA PRO A 120 -5.09 13.47 1.89
C PRO A 120 -5.11 14.27 0.59
N LYS A 121 -5.06 15.60 0.72
CA LYS A 121 -5.09 16.56 -0.40
C LYS A 121 -3.91 16.39 -1.36
N THR A 122 -2.79 15.86 -0.89
CA THR A 122 -1.59 15.60 -1.68
C THR A 122 -1.71 14.36 -2.56
N PHE A 123 -2.60 13.43 -2.22
CA PHE A 123 -2.74 12.11 -2.84
C PHE A 123 -3.20 12.19 -4.28
N TYR A 124 -2.48 11.50 -5.17
CA TYR A 124 -2.74 11.55 -6.60
C TYR A 124 -2.45 10.26 -7.37
N GLU A 125 -1.85 9.24 -6.74
CA GLU A 125 -1.49 8.00 -7.43
C GLU A 125 -1.98 6.77 -6.66
N LEU A 126 -2.82 5.97 -7.31
CA LEU A 126 -3.27 4.66 -6.82
C LEU A 126 -2.81 3.57 -7.78
N LYS A 127 -2.03 2.63 -7.26
CA LYS A 127 -1.55 1.46 -8.01
C LYS A 127 -2.20 0.19 -7.48
N LEU A 128 -2.93 -0.51 -8.34
CA LEU A 128 -3.59 -1.77 -8.03
C LEU A 128 -2.84 -2.91 -8.70
N ASN A 129 -2.24 -3.78 -7.87
CA ASN A 129 -1.43 -4.90 -8.31
C ASN A 129 -2.22 -6.20 -8.16
N TYR A 130 -2.72 -6.76 -9.25
CA TYR A 130 -3.48 -7.99 -9.28
C TYR A 130 -2.52 -9.17 -9.34
N SER A 131 -2.65 -10.09 -8.39
CA SER A 131 -2.00 -11.40 -8.50
C SER A 131 -2.66 -12.23 -9.60
N TYR A 132 -1.93 -13.19 -10.18
CA TYR A 132 -2.36 -13.98 -11.33
C TYR A 132 -3.76 -14.60 -11.19
N ASN A 133 -4.13 -15.07 -9.99
CA ASN A 133 -5.45 -15.69 -9.72
C ASN A 133 -6.52 -14.69 -9.24
N THR A 134 -6.24 -13.38 -9.28
CA THR A 134 -7.20 -12.35 -8.82
C THR A 134 -8.11 -11.96 -9.96
N SER A 135 -9.42 -12.07 -9.73
CA SER A 135 -10.43 -11.55 -10.66
C SER A 135 -10.96 -10.22 -10.12
N SER A 136 -10.78 -9.15 -10.89
CA SER A 136 -11.48 -7.89 -10.66
C SER A 136 -12.96 -8.10 -10.95
N ILE A 137 -13.82 -7.68 -10.02
CA ILE A 137 -15.27 -7.61 -10.24
C ILE A 137 -15.75 -6.17 -10.42
N LEU A 138 -14.82 -5.24 -10.65
CA LEU A 138 -15.09 -3.83 -10.86
C LEU A 138 -16.06 -3.63 -12.02
N GLN A 139 -17.21 -3.02 -11.73
CA GLN A 139 -18.17 -2.66 -12.76
C GLN A 139 -17.80 -1.31 -13.40
N PRO A 140 -18.12 -1.10 -14.71
CA PRO A 140 -17.89 0.17 -15.38
C PRO A 140 -18.50 1.37 -14.65
N GLU A 141 -19.70 1.21 -14.10
CA GLU A 141 -20.44 2.27 -13.39
C GLU A 141 -19.78 2.65 -12.07
N GLU A 142 -19.15 1.68 -11.39
CA GLU A 142 -18.40 1.91 -10.15
C GLU A 142 -17.13 2.71 -10.44
N LEU A 143 -16.42 2.37 -11.52
CA LEU A 143 -15.24 3.11 -11.96
C LEU A 143 -15.60 4.54 -12.39
N GLU A 144 -16.69 4.72 -13.13
CA GLU A 144 -17.16 6.04 -13.56
C GLU A 144 -17.54 6.91 -12.36
N SER A 145 -18.32 6.36 -11.42
CA SER A 145 -18.69 7.05 -10.18
C SER A 145 -17.45 7.49 -9.38
N PHE A 146 -16.45 6.61 -9.29
CA PHE A 146 -15.17 6.94 -8.65
C PHE A 146 -14.44 8.10 -9.36
N LEU A 147 -14.33 8.06 -10.69
CA LEU A 147 -13.65 9.12 -11.45
C LEU A 147 -14.37 10.47 -11.36
N ILE A 148 -15.70 10.47 -11.38
CA ILE A 148 -16.52 11.68 -11.16
C ILE A 148 -16.28 12.24 -9.75
N SER A 149 -16.32 11.37 -8.74
CA SER A 149 -16.06 11.76 -7.35
C SER A 149 -14.65 12.31 -7.18
N TRP A 150 -13.66 11.70 -7.83
CA TRP A 150 -12.28 12.16 -7.80
C TRP A 150 -12.12 13.56 -8.41
N LYS A 151 -12.73 13.81 -9.58
CA LYS A 151 -12.71 15.11 -10.25
C LYS A 151 -13.21 16.25 -9.35
N ASN A 152 -14.12 15.93 -8.43
CA ASN A 152 -14.73 16.90 -7.51
C ASN A 152 -13.91 17.13 -6.22
N ARG A 153 -12.79 16.43 -6.01
CA ARG A 153 -11.92 16.64 -4.83
C ARG A 153 -11.25 18.02 -4.85
N ILE A 154 -11.00 18.56 -3.65
CA ILE A 154 -10.27 19.82 -3.45
C ILE A 154 -9.00 19.55 -2.63
N PRO A 155 -7.80 19.87 -3.15
CA PRO A 155 -7.54 20.49 -4.45
C PRO A 155 -7.79 19.51 -5.60
N GLN A 156 -8.16 20.06 -6.76
CA GLN A 156 -8.31 19.26 -7.97
C GLN A 156 -6.92 18.88 -8.48
N LYS A 157 -6.57 17.60 -8.32
CA LYS A 157 -5.31 17.02 -8.77
C LYS A 157 -5.62 15.81 -9.65
N SER A 158 -4.95 15.71 -10.79
CA SER A 158 -5.14 14.60 -11.72
C SER A 158 -4.80 13.28 -11.01
N LEU A 159 -5.71 12.30 -11.13
CA LEU A 159 -5.47 10.94 -10.66
C LEU A 159 -4.56 10.21 -11.64
N SER A 160 -3.54 9.54 -11.11
CA SER A 160 -2.85 8.45 -11.77
C SER A 160 -3.38 7.14 -11.20
N LEU A 161 -4.25 6.48 -11.96
CA LEU A 161 -4.78 5.15 -11.63
C LEU A 161 -4.10 4.13 -12.52
N ILE A 162 -3.44 3.15 -11.91
CA ILE A 162 -2.65 2.15 -12.65
C ILE A 162 -3.05 0.75 -12.19
N PHE A 163 -3.42 -0.08 -13.15
CA PHE A 163 -3.69 -1.50 -12.97
C PHE A 163 -2.49 -2.30 -13.47
N LEU A 164 -1.93 -3.16 -12.62
CA LEU A 164 -0.81 -4.03 -12.96
C LEU A 164 -1.19 -5.47 -12.69
N ILE A 165 -1.17 -6.30 -13.73
CA ILE A 165 -1.23 -7.76 -13.57
C ILE A 165 0.20 -8.26 -13.38
N ILE A 166 0.45 -8.91 -12.25
CA ILE A 166 1.75 -9.50 -11.98
C ILE A 166 1.76 -10.91 -12.55
N PHE A 167 2.53 -11.11 -13.62
CA PHE A 167 2.89 -12.42 -14.14
C PHE A 167 4.22 -12.83 -13.50
N ASP A 168 4.22 -13.92 -12.75
CA ASP A 168 5.48 -14.50 -12.28
C ASP A 168 6.11 -15.28 -13.42
N ASN A 169 7.28 -14.83 -13.90
CA ASN A 169 8.16 -15.65 -14.73
C ASN A 169 8.83 -16.70 -13.83
N GLU A 170 8.15 -17.82 -13.60
CA GLU A 170 8.84 -19.06 -13.23
C GLU A 170 9.51 -19.60 -14.49
N ALA A 171 10.76 -19.21 -14.74
CA ALA A 171 11.64 -20.06 -15.52
C ALA A 171 11.89 -21.30 -14.66
N TYR A 172 11.04 -22.31 -14.83
CA TYR A 172 11.32 -23.66 -14.38
C TYR A 172 12.66 -24.08 -15.02
N THR A 173 13.73 -24.04 -14.24
CA THR A 173 14.83 -24.97 -14.48
C THR A 173 14.33 -26.30 -13.94
N VAL A 174 13.76 -27.09 -14.85
CA VAL A 174 13.50 -28.51 -14.63
C VAL A 174 14.87 -29.17 -14.36
N PRO A 175 14.97 -30.08 -13.37
CA PRO A 175 16.24 -30.68 -12.94
C PRO A 175 17.03 -31.39 -14.04
#